data_AF-A0AAV1IZI2-F1
#
_entry.id   AF-A0AAV1IZI2-F1
#
_cell.length_a   1.000
_cell.length_b   1.000
_cell.length_c   1.000
_cell.angle_alpha   90.00
_cell.angle_beta   90.00
_cell.angle_gamma   90.00
#
_symmetry.space_group_name_H-M   'P 1'
#
loop_
_entity.id
_entity.type
_entity.pdbx_description
1 polymer ?
#
loop_
_entity_poly.entity_id
_entity_poly.type
_entity_poly.pdbx_seq_one_letter_code
_entity_poly.pdbx_strand_id
1 'polypeptide(L)'
;MSENFSDMAYYEDICEIENTITCILCKISLVNNSTAIELHINGENHKMFYIQRTLILNNMQGNYCKICNSDFLDLSHIQMSKHKEQLYQMQSLVEKDGAFIELPSNILQEWAPSELGTNSHCTICDQYLQFTFKDINYHINSHKHKRSKAMALQPFNGIISVAGSDQDLWCKICQKYFANYIEKIFEHVDDKDHFIKLNKIVRLIDGQDITVDNYLTNTTEDKATCNRCKTQVSCNVDNLERHIKGKRHTGAVKDIKLQ
;
A
#
# COMPACT_ATOMS: atom_id res chain seq x y z
N MET A 1 -39.68 12.70 -8.79
CA MET A 1 -39.77 13.70 -7.71
C MET A 1 -38.36 13.89 -7.19
N SER A 2 -37.79 15.06 -7.46
CA SER A 2 -36.44 15.48 -7.11
C SER A 2 -36.45 16.04 -5.70
N GLU A 3 -35.83 15.34 -4.75
CA GLU A 3 -35.58 15.86 -3.40
C GLU A 3 -34.09 15.91 -3.12
N ASN A 4 -33.72 16.97 -2.39
CA ASN A 4 -32.41 17.58 -2.29
C ASN A 4 -31.33 16.67 -1.68
N PHE A 5 -30.25 16.44 -2.43
CA PHE A 5 -28.98 16.01 -1.86
C PHE A 5 -28.28 17.22 -1.23
N SER A 6 -28.46 17.41 0.08
CA SER A 6 -27.67 18.37 0.87
C SER A 6 -26.51 17.68 1.60
N ASP A 7 -25.88 16.69 0.99
CA ASP A 7 -24.61 16.14 1.49
C ASP A 7 -23.47 16.98 0.92
N MET A 8 -22.81 17.72 1.82
CA MET A 8 -21.71 18.63 1.50
C MET A 8 -20.60 17.89 0.76
N ALA A 9 -20.23 18.37 -0.43
CA ALA A 9 -18.97 18.00 -1.06
C ALA A 9 -17.83 18.63 -0.26
N TYR A 10 -16.76 17.87 -0.01
CA TYR A 10 -15.71 18.24 0.92
C TYR A 10 -14.51 18.87 0.21
N TYR A 11 -13.85 19.82 0.89
CA TYR A 11 -12.59 20.43 0.45
C TYR A 11 -11.43 19.44 0.25
N GLU A 12 -11.59 18.19 0.72
CA GLU A 12 -10.60 17.11 0.59
C GLU A 12 -10.24 16.79 -0.87
N ASP A 13 -11.08 17.20 -1.82
CA ASP A 13 -10.85 17.01 -3.26
C ASP A 13 -10.04 18.13 -3.92
N ILE A 14 -9.63 19.14 -3.15
CA ILE A 14 -8.87 20.28 -3.63
C ILE A 14 -7.43 20.16 -3.12
N CYS A 15 -6.47 20.12 -4.06
CA CYS A 15 -5.06 20.00 -3.76
C CYS A 15 -4.26 21.12 -4.41
N GLU A 16 -3.17 21.54 -3.77
CA GLU A 16 -2.20 22.45 -4.37
C GLU A 16 -1.08 21.63 -5.03
N ILE A 17 -0.97 21.74 -6.35
CA ILE A 17 0.05 21.07 -7.16
C ILE A 17 0.79 22.17 -7.92
N GLU A 18 2.10 22.30 -7.71
CA GLU A 18 2.94 23.28 -8.42
C GLU A 18 2.39 24.73 -8.38
N ASN A 19 1.96 25.19 -7.19
CA ASN A 19 1.31 26.50 -6.96
C ASN A 19 -0.03 26.70 -7.71
N THR A 20 -0.63 25.63 -8.24
CA THR A 20 -1.97 25.65 -8.81
C THR A 20 -2.94 24.85 -7.95
N ILE A 21 -4.09 25.44 -7.64
CA ILE A 21 -5.17 24.74 -6.98
C ILE A 21 -5.85 23.86 -8.01
N THR A 22 -5.96 22.56 -7.74
CA THR A 22 -6.54 21.58 -8.65
C THR A 22 -7.57 20.74 -7.92
N CYS A 23 -8.73 20.52 -8.55
CA CYS A 23 -9.66 19.51 -8.07
C CYS A 23 -9.24 18.13 -8.59
N ILE A 24 -8.93 17.19 -7.69
CA ILE A 24 -8.49 15.84 -8.06
C ILE A 24 -9.60 15.02 -8.73
N LEU A 25 -10.86 15.25 -8.34
CA LEU A 25 -12.01 14.54 -8.92
C LEU A 25 -12.33 15.01 -10.32
N CYS A 26 -12.38 16.33 -10.52
CA CYS A 26 -12.73 16.93 -11.79
C CYS A 26 -11.53 17.06 -12.73
N LYS A 27 -10.30 16.89 -12.23
CA LYS A 27 -9.04 17.11 -12.95
C LYS A 27 -8.95 18.49 -13.60
N ILE A 28 -9.48 19.52 -12.93
CA ILE A 28 -9.42 20.90 -13.40
C ILE A 28 -8.64 21.79 -12.45
N SER A 29 -7.87 22.72 -13.01
CA SER A 29 -7.24 23.79 -12.26
C SER A 29 -8.25 24.88 -11.93
N LEU A 30 -8.21 25.37 -10.70
CA LEU A 30 -9.08 26.38 -10.14
C LEU A 30 -8.30 27.65 -9.84
N VAL A 31 -8.99 28.79 -9.86
CA VAL A 31 -8.44 30.04 -9.36
C VAL A 31 -8.32 29.92 -7.84
N ASN A 32 -7.16 30.32 -7.30
CA ASN A 32 -6.88 30.29 -5.86
C ASN A 32 -7.65 31.40 -5.11
N ASN A 33 -8.96 31.22 -4.97
CA ASN A 33 -9.79 31.99 -4.04
C ASN A 33 -10.97 31.14 -3.57
N SER A 34 -11.46 31.45 -2.36
CA SER A 34 -12.52 30.68 -1.71
C SER A 34 -13.82 30.64 -2.51
N THR A 35 -14.20 31.73 -3.17
CA THR A 35 -15.43 31.81 -3.96
C THR A 35 -15.42 30.88 -5.17
N ALA A 36 -14.31 30.82 -5.91
CA ALA A 36 -14.15 29.96 -7.08
C ALA A 36 -14.14 28.48 -6.70
N ILE A 37 -13.50 28.16 -5.56
CA ILE A 37 -13.50 26.80 -5.02
C ILE A 37 -14.92 26.39 -4.58
N GLU A 38 -15.63 27.25 -3.85
CA GLU A 38 -17.00 26.98 -3.42
C GLU A 38 -17.98 26.81 -4.58
N LEU A 39 -17.89 27.68 -5.60
CA LEU A 39 -18.70 27.54 -6.81
C LEU A 39 -18.41 26.21 -7.54
N HIS A 40 -17.14 25.79 -7.56
CA HIS A 40 -16.76 24.53 -8.16
C HIS A 40 -17.31 23.32 -7.40
N ILE A 41 -17.05 23.24 -6.09
CA ILE A 41 -17.47 22.14 -5.20
C ILE A 41 -19.00 21.97 -5.22
N ASN A 42 -19.73 23.08 -5.26
CA ASN A 42 -21.19 23.06 -5.31
C ASN A 42 -21.77 22.84 -6.71
N GLY A 43 -20.94 22.84 -7.75
CA GLY A 43 -21.34 22.64 -9.14
C GLY A 43 -21.84 21.22 -9.42
N GLU A 44 -22.78 21.08 -10.35
CA GLU A 44 -23.43 19.80 -10.69
C GLU A 44 -22.42 18.73 -11.11
N ASN A 45 -21.42 19.11 -11.93
CA ASN A 45 -20.37 18.18 -12.37
C ASN A 45 -19.56 17.61 -11.19
N HIS A 46 -19.16 18.48 -10.25
CA HIS A 46 -18.40 18.04 -9.08
C HIS A 46 -19.23 17.10 -8.21
N LYS A 47 -20.50 17.46 -7.95
CA LYS A 47 -21.44 16.60 -7.21
C LYS A 47 -21.63 15.24 -7.86
N MET A 48 -21.77 15.20 -9.19
CA MET A 48 -21.87 13.94 -9.93
C MET A 48 -20.63 13.06 -9.78
N PHE A 49 -19.43 13.62 -9.93
CA PHE A 49 -18.18 12.87 -9.74
C PHE A 49 -18.00 12.42 -8.28
N TYR A 50 -18.38 13.25 -7.32
CA TYR A 50 -18.36 12.91 -5.91
C TYR A 50 -19.29 11.73 -5.59
N ILE A 51 -20.53 11.76 -6.08
CA ILE A 51 -21.48 10.66 -5.93
C ILE A 51 -20.93 9.38 -6.57
N GLN A 52 -20.39 9.47 -7.79
CA GLN A 52 -19.83 8.33 -8.49
C GLN A 52 -18.66 7.70 -7.74
N ARG A 53 -17.73 8.53 -7.21
CA ARG A 53 -16.65 8.08 -6.35
C ARG A 53 -17.19 7.40 -5.09
N THR A 54 -18.16 8.01 -4.43
CA THR A 54 -18.78 7.50 -3.20
C THR A 54 -19.39 6.12 -3.42
N LEU A 55 -20.14 5.94 -4.51
CA LEU A 55 -20.72 4.64 -4.85
C LEU A 55 -19.63 3.57 -5.06
N ILE A 56 -18.55 3.92 -5.77
CA ILE A 56 -17.44 2.99 -6.03
C ILE A 56 -16.71 2.59 -4.74
N LEU A 57 -16.36 3.57 -3.90
CA LEU A 57 -15.68 3.33 -2.62
C LEU A 57 -16.47 2.43 -1.68
N ASN A 58 -17.80 2.41 -1.84
CA ASN A 58 -18.72 1.63 -1.02
C ASN A 58 -19.28 0.39 -1.74
N ASN A 59 -18.69 0.02 -2.88
CA ASN A 59 -19.10 -1.09 -3.74
C ASN A 59 -20.62 -1.12 -4.02
N MET A 60 -21.16 0.01 -4.43
CA MET A 60 -22.58 0.17 -4.76
C MET A 60 -22.78 0.15 -6.27
N GLN A 61 -23.82 -0.57 -6.70
CA GLN A 61 -24.21 -0.66 -8.10
C GLN A 61 -25.72 -0.43 -8.21
N GLY A 62 -26.11 0.69 -8.82
CA GLY A 62 -27.51 1.14 -8.79
C GLY A 62 -27.97 1.37 -7.35
N ASN A 63 -29.11 0.79 -6.98
CA ASN A 63 -29.69 0.89 -5.63
C ASN A 63 -29.31 -0.31 -4.74
N TYR A 64 -28.22 -1.01 -5.07
CA TYR A 64 -27.81 -2.21 -4.36
C TYR A 64 -26.38 -2.08 -3.81
N CYS A 65 -26.22 -2.35 -2.52
CA CYS A 65 -24.93 -2.33 -1.83
C CYS A 65 -24.37 -3.76 -1.74
N LYS A 66 -23.24 -4.02 -2.40
CA LYS A 66 -22.60 -5.34 -2.41
C LYS A 66 -21.88 -5.66 -1.09
N ILE A 67 -21.46 -4.65 -0.32
CA ILE A 67 -20.88 -4.84 1.02
C ILE A 67 -21.94 -5.38 1.98
N CYS A 68 -23.11 -4.73 1.98
CA CYS A 68 -24.24 -5.09 2.84
C CYS A 68 -25.09 -6.25 2.30
N ASN A 69 -24.94 -6.58 1.01
CA ASN A 69 -25.81 -7.51 0.28
C ASN A 69 -27.30 -7.12 0.43
N SER A 70 -27.61 -5.85 0.20
CA SER A 70 -28.97 -5.31 0.39
C SER A 70 -29.24 -4.12 -0.52
N ASP A 71 -30.51 -3.94 -0.88
CA ASP A 71 -30.97 -2.71 -1.53
C ASP A 71 -30.91 -1.52 -0.55
N PHE A 72 -30.73 -0.32 -1.09
CA PHE A 72 -30.76 0.94 -0.36
C PHE A 72 -31.57 1.99 -1.14
N LEU A 73 -32.13 2.97 -0.42
CA LEU A 73 -32.94 4.04 -1.00
C LEU A 73 -32.12 5.29 -1.30
N ASP A 74 -31.14 5.59 -0.45
CA ASP A 74 -30.27 6.77 -0.55
C ASP A 74 -28.88 6.51 0.07
N LEU A 75 -27.99 7.48 -0.08
CA LEU A 75 -26.61 7.40 0.40
C LEU A 75 -26.46 7.46 1.93
N SER A 76 -27.53 7.76 2.68
CA SER A 76 -27.50 7.68 4.16
C SER A 76 -27.23 6.25 4.63
N HIS A 77 -27.48 5.25 3.78
CA HIS A 77 -27.07 3.86 3.99
C HIS A 77 -25.58 3.73 4.38
N ILE A 78 -24.69 4.52 3.76
CA ILE A 78 -23.24 4.49 4.05
C ILE A 78 -22.95 4.92 5.49
N GLN A 79 -23.83 5.75 6.07
CA GLN A 79 -23.68 6.24 7.42
C GLN A 79 -24.13 5.22 8.48
N MET A 80 -24.85 4.16 8.08
CA MET A 80 -25.30 3.10 8.98
C MET A 80 -24.13 2.37 9.61
N SER A 81 -24.23 2.07 10.90
CA SER A 81 -23.19 1.37 11.67
C SER A 81 -22.82 0.03 11.05
N LYS A 82 -23.82 -0.74 10.58
CA LYS A 82 -23.61 -2.03 9.92
C LYS A 82 -22.73 -1.92 8.67
N HIS A 83 -23.00 -0.94 7.81
CA HIS A 83 -22.21 -0.72 6.59
C HIS A 83 -20.75 -0.35 6.94
N LYS A 84 -20.59 0.61 7.86
CA LYS A 84 -19.27 1.05 8.33
C LYS A 84 -18.46 -0.09 8.93
N GLU A 85 -19.08 -0.94 9.74
CA GLU A 85 -18.43 -2.10 10.35
C GLU A 85 -17.97 -3.11 9.30
N GLN A 86 -18.81 -3.43 8.32
CA GLN A 86 -18.46 -4.38 7.25
C GLN A 86 -17.33 -3.84 6.35
N LEU A 87 -17.39 -2.55 5.99
CA LEU A 87 -16.34 -1.90 5.23
C LEU A 87 -15.00 -1.92 6.01
N TYR A 88 -15.03 -1.61 7.31
CA TYR A 88 -13.85 -1.67 8.17
C TYR A 88 -13.28 -3.09 8.28
N GLN A 89 -14.13 -4.10 8.45
CA GLN A 89 -13.69 -5.51 8.50
C GLN A 89 -12.99 -5.92 7.20
N MET A 90 -13.48 -5.47 6.05
CA MET A 90 -12.85 -5.71 4.75
C MET A 90 -11.50 -4.99 4.61
N GLN A 91 -11.43 -3.72 4.99
CA GLN A 91 -10.18 -2.94 4.96
C GLN A 91 -9.12 -3.59 5.87
N SER A 92 -9.50 -3.94 7.10
CA SER A 92 -8.62 -4.63 8.04
C SER A 92 -8.14 -6.00 7.52
N LEU A 93 -8.99 -6.73 6.79
CA LEU A 93 -8.60 -8.00 6.17
C LEU A 93 -7.52 -7.81 5.10
N VAL A 94 -7.68 -6.81 4.22
CA VAL A 94 -6.69 -6.47 3.19
C VAL A 94 -5.38 -5.98 3.80
N GLU A 95 -5.45 -5.13 4.82
CA GLU A 95 -4.28 -4.64 5.55
C GLU A 95 -3.49 -5.79 6.21
N LYS A 96 -4.18 -6.70 6.90
CA LYS A 96 -3.55 -7.89 7.52
C LYS A 96 -2.91 -8.83 6.50
N ASP A 97 -3.41 -8.83 5.26
CA ASP A 97 -2.79 -9.61 4.20
C ASP A 97 -1.46 -9.00 3.71
N GLY A 98 -1.13 -7.77 4.12
CA GLY A 98 0.05 -7.04 3.68
C GLY A 98 -0.26 -6.02 2.58
N ALA A 99 -1.54 -5.64 2.41
CA ALA A 99 -2.01 -4.69 1.41
C ALA A 99 -1.65 -5.06 -0.04
N PHE A 100 -1.51 -6.37 -0.33
CA PHE A 100 -1.34 -6.87 -1.71
C PHE A 100 -2.60 -6.79 -2.55
N ILE A 101 -3.73 -6.43 -1.94
CA ILE A 101 -4.99 -6.21 -2.63
C ILE A 101 -5.20 -4.69 -2.73
N GLU A 102 -5.10 -4.18 -3.95
CA GLU A 102 -5.45 -2.80 -4.25
C GLU A 102 -6.96 -2.63 -4.19
N LEU A 103 -7.38 -1.75 -3.30
CA LEU A 103 -8.78 -1.40 -3.16
C LEU A 103 -9.23 -0.56 -4.35
N PRO A 104 -10.53 -0.59 -4.70
CA PRO A 104 -11.10 0.26 -5.74
C PRO A 104 -10.72 1.74 -5.61
N SER A 105 -10.56 2.23 -4.37
CA SER A 105 -10.10 3.60 -4.06
C SER A 105 -8.78 3.99 -4.73
N ASN A 106 -7.89 3.03 -4.94
CA ASN A 106 -6.54 3.25 -5.44
C ASN A 106 -6.50 3.13 -6.98
N ILE A 107 -7.37 2.30 -7.54
CA ILE A 107 -7.57 2.14 -9.00
C ILE A 107 -8.27 3.38 -9.59
N LEU A 108 -9.09 4.08 -8.81
CA LEU A 108 -9.86 5.25 -9.23
C LEU A 108 -9.04 6.46 -9.70
N GLN A 109 -7.73 6.54 -9.41
CA GLN A 109 -6.89 7.61 -9.97
C GLN A 109 -6.71 7.47 -11.49
N GLU A 110 -6.79 6.24 -12.00
CA GLU A 110 -6.68 5.88 -13.41
C GLU A 110 -8.04 5.41 -13.94
N TRP A 111 -8.91 6.39 -14.22
CA TRP A 111 -10.17 6.29 -14.98
C TRP A 111 -10.49 4.90 -15.59
N ALA A 112 -11.12 4.02 -14.81
CA ALA A 112 -11.69 2.78 -15.34
C ALA A 112 -13.20 3.00 -15.60
N PRO A 113 -13.68 2.77 -16.84
CA PRO A 113 -15.10 2.86 -17.15
C PRO A 113 -15.91 1.86 -16.32
N SER A 114 -17.04 2.36 -15.83
CA SER A 114 -18.17 1.89 -15.02
C SER A 114 -18.49 0.39 -14.79
N GLU A 115 -17.68 -0.58 -15.20
CA GLU A 115 -17.91 -2.01 -14.90
C GLU A 115 -16.75 -2.67 -14.13
N LEU A 116 -15.53 -2.15 -14.24
CA LEU A 116 -14.35 -2.62 -13.48
C LEU A 116 -14.12 -1.85 -12.18
N GLY A 117 -14.76 -0.68 -12.03
CA GLY A 117 -14.51 0.26 -10.93
C GLY A 117 -14.80 -0.30 -9.54
N THR A 118 -15.53 -1.40 -9.41
CA THR A 118 -15.84 -2.02 -8.10
C THR A 118 -14.96 -3.20 -7.73
N ASN A 119 -14.02 -3.60 -8.60
CA ASN A 119 -13.18 -4.76 -8.34
C ASN A 119 -11.89 -4.34 -7.62
N SER A 120 -11.40 -5.22 -6.76
CA SER A 120 -10.07 -5.12 -6.18
C SER A 120 -9.07 -5.89 -7.04
N HIS A 121 -7.81 -5.45 -7.09
CA HIS A 121 -6.75 -6.19 -7.80
C HIS A 121 -5.77 -6.77 -6.80
N CYS A 122 -5.55 -8.09 -6.84
CA CYS A 122 -4.49 -8.72 -6.07
C CYS A 122 -3.20 -8.69 -6.89
N THR A 123 -2.23 -7.88 -6.48
CA THR A 123 -0.99 -7.61 -7.23
C THR A 123 -0.04 -8.80 -7.29
N ILE A 124 -0.09 -9.70 -6.30
CA ILE A 124 0.77 -10.90 -6.24
C ILE A 124 0.15 -12.11 -6.94
N CYS A 125 -1.16 -12.11 -7.13
CA CYS A 125 -1.86 -13.15 -7.89
C CYS A 125 -2.18 -12.72 -9.32
N ASP A 126 -2.08 -11.42 -9.60
CA ASP A 126 -2.52 -10.73 -10.81
C ASP A 126 -3.97 -11.09 -11.17
N GLN A 127 -4.88 -10.89 -10.21
CA GLN A 127 -6.29 -11.25 -10.34
C GLN A 127 -7.22 -10.15 -9.84
N TYR A 128 -8.26 -9.88 -10.62
CA TYR A 128 -9.37 -9.01 -10.19
C TYR A 128 -10.40 -9.81 -9.40
N LEU A 129 -10.79 -9.26 -8.25
CA LEU A 129 -11.71 -9.83 -7.29
C LEU A 129 -12.90 -8.89 -7.11
N GLN A 130 -14.08 -9.44 -6.88
CA GLN A 130 -15.19 -8.62 -6.41
C GLN A 130 -14.82 -8.05 -5.03
N PHE A 131 -15.05 -6.75 -4.82
CA PHE A 131 -14.78 -6.08 -3.54
C PHE A 131 -15.84 -6.45 -2.49
N THR A 132 -15.93 -7.74 -2.14
CA THR A 132 -16.81 -8.25 -1.07
C THR A 132 -15.99 -9.00 -0.02
N PHE A 133 -16.47 -9.01 1.22
CA PHE A 133 -15.78 -9.74 2.30
C PHE A 133 -15.58 -11.23 1.95
N LYS A 134 -16.62 -11.86 1.39
CA LYS A 134 -16.59 -13.29 1.05
C LYS A 134 -15.53 -13.61 0.00
N ASP A 135 -15.49 -12.85 -1.09
CA ASP A 135 -14.57 -13.12 -2.21
C ASP A 135 -13.12 -12.83 -1.83
N ILE A 136 -12.87 -11.71 -1.13
CA ILE A 136 -11.53 -11.35 -0.62
C ILE A 136 -11.04 -12.38 0.39
N ASN A 137 -11.88 -12.75 1.36
CA ASN A 137 -11.51 -13.72 2.38
C ASN A 137 -11.26 -15.11 1.78
N TYR A 138 -12.07 -15.53 0.81
CA TYR A 138 -11.84 -16.79 0.10
C TYR A 138 -10.52 -16.77 -0.67
N HIS A 139 -10.22 -15.67 -1.37
CA HIS A 139 -8.98 -15.50 -2.12
C HIS A 139 -7.75 -15.54 -1.21
N ILE A 140 -7.71 -14.72 -0.16
CA ILE A 140 -6.55 -14.61 0.75
C ILE A 140 -6.26 -15.97 1.42
N ASN A 141 -7.30 -16.72 1.75
CA ASN A 141 -7.14 -18.02 2.40
C ASN A 141 -6.82 -19.16 1.42
N SER A 142 -6.88 -18.92 0.11
CA SER A 142 -6.58 -19.93 -0.90
C SER A 142 -5.11 -20.35 -0.87
N HIS A 143 -4.84 -21.62 -1.17
CA HIS A 143 -3.47 -22.13 -1.24
C HIS A 143 -2.64 -21.40 -2.30
N LYS A 144 -3.27 -21.01 -3.43
CA LYS A 144 -2.62 -20.25 -4.49
C LYS A 144 -2.11 -18.90 -3.96
N HIS A 145 -2.98 -18.13 -3.30
CA HIS A 145 -2.61 -16.83 -2.74
C HIS A 145 -1.53 -16.95 -1.67
N LYS A 146 -1.69 -17.88 -0.72
CA LYS A 146 -0.69 -18.12 0.33
C LYS A 146 0.68 -18.43 -0.25
N ARG A 147 0.74 -19.21 -1.34
CA ARG A 147 1.99 -19.49 -2.06
C ARG A 147 2.56 -18.24 -2.72
N SER A 148 1.76 -17.50 -3.48
CA SER A 148 2.19 -16.24 -4.11
C SER A 148 2.71 -15.25 -3.07
N LYS A 149 2.02 -15.13 -1.93
CA LYS A 149 2.40 -14.27 -0.81
C LYS A 149 3.72 -14.68 -0.20
N ALA A 150 3.90 -15.97 0.09
CA ALA A 150 5.17 -16.47 0.61
C ALA A 150 6.33 -16.17 -0.35
N MET A 151 6.13 -16.35 -1.67
CA MET A 151 7.13 -16.02 -2.68
C MET A 151 7.43 -14.52 -2.74
N ALA A 152 6.40 -13.67 -2.65
CA ALA A 152 6.57 -12.22 -2.65
C ALA A 152 7.31 -11.73 -1.39
N LEU A 153 7.07 -12.34 -0.22
CA LEU A 153 7.67 -11.93 1.05
C LEU A 153 9.14 -12.34 1.20
N GLN A 154 9.56 -13.46 0.59
CA GLN A 154 10.93 -13.97 0.71
C GLN A 154 12.02 -12.91 0.48
N PRO A 155 12.06 -12.20 -0.67
CA PRO A 155 13.10 -11.22 -0.94
C PRO A 155 13.09 -10.08 0.08
N PHE A 156 11.92 -9.54 0.47
CA PHE A 156 11.84 -8.44 1.45
C PHE A 156 12.24 -8.85 2.87
N ASN A 157 12.29 -10.16 3.14
CA ASN A 157 12.70 -10.72 4.42
C ASN A 157 14.11 -11.31 4.40
N GLY A 158 14.87 -11.12 3.31
CA GLY A 158 16.22 -11.66 3.18
C GLY A 158 16.25 -13.19 3.20
N ILE A 159 15.14 -13.83 2.79
CA ILE A 159 15.01 -15.28 2.67
C ILE A 159 15.34 -15.63 1.22
N ILE A 160 16.29 -16.55 1.05
CA ILE A 160 16.76 -16.99 -0.26
C ILE A 160 16.81 -18.51 -0.35
N SER A 161 16.61 -19.03 -1.56
CA SER A 161 16.82 -20.44 -1.86
C SER A 161 18.30 -20.80 -1.79
N VAL A 162 18.59 -21.97 -1.23
CA VAL A 162 19.95 -22.48 -1.12
C VAL A 162 20.38 -23.08 -2.46
N ALA A 163 21.56 -22.71 -2.95
CA ALA A 163 22.08 -23.25 -4.20
C ALA A 163 22.21 -24.79 -4.12
N GLY A 164 21.54 -25.49 -5.02
CA GLY A 164 21.54 -26.96 -5.07
C GLY A 164 20.57 -27.64 -4.12
N SER A 165 19.68 -26.91 -3.44
CA SER A 165 18.58 -27.49 -2.65
C SER A 165 17.26 -26.76 -2.92
N ASP A 166 16.27 -27.50 -3.43
CA ASP A 166 14.89 -26.99 -3.58
C ASP A 166 14.10 -27.06 -2.27
N GLN A 167 14.65 -27.73 -1.27
CA GLN A 167 13.97 -28.03 0.01
C GLN A 167 14.39 -27.08 1.13
N ASP A 168 15.46 -26.30 0.94
CA ASP A 168 16.03 -25.47 1.98
C ASP A 168 16.02 -23.99 1.60
N LEU A 169 15.65 -23.17 2.57
CA LEU A 169 15.77 -21.73 2.56
C LEU A 169 16.79 -21.29 3.60
N TRP A 170 17.48 -20.20 3.32
CA TRP A 170 18.36 -19.53 4.26
C TRP A 170 17.93 -18.08 4.43
N CYS A 171 17.85 -17.64 5.68
CA CYS A 171 17.59 -16.24 5.99
C CYS A 171 18.88 -15.51 6.33
N LYS A 172 19.19 -14.45 5.58
CA LYS A 172 20.34 -13.54 5.79
C LYS A 172 20.29 -12.82 7.14
N ILE A 173 19.09 -12.40 7.54
CA ILE A 173 18.86 -11.62 8.75
C ILE A 173 19.10 -12.48 10.00
N CYS A 174 18.61 -13.72 9.97
CA CYS A 174 18.72 -14.65 11.09
C CYS A 174 19.95 -15.56 11.03
N GLN A 175 20.57 -15.71 9.86
CA GLN A 175 21.64 -16.67 9.57
C GLN A 175 21.24 -18.12 9.89
N LYS A 176 19.99 -18.50 9.59
CA LYS A 176 19.46 -19.85 9.86
C LYS A 176 18.86 -20.48 8.60
N TYR A 177 19.03 -21.80 8.50
CA TYR A 177 18.35 -22.63 7.49
C TYR A 177 17.00 -23.11 8.00
N PHE A 178 16.04 -23.25 7.10
CA PHE A 178 14.74 -23.86 7.38
C PHE A 178 14.13 -24.42 6.10
N ALA A 179 13.17 -25.32 6.27
CA ALA A 179 12.57 -26.00 5.13
C ALA A 179 11.72 -25.05 4.25
N ASN A 180 11.73 -25.28 2.95
CA ASN A 180 11.00 -24.54 1.92
C ASN A 180 9.51 -24.93 1.88
N TYR A 181 8.82 -24.69 3.00
CA TYR A 181 7.37 -24.83 3.12
C TYR A 181 6.73 -23.47 3.41
N ILE A 182 5.53 -23.24 2.86
CA ILE A 182 4.80 -21.97 2.99
C ILE A 182 4.62 -21.60 4.46
N GLU A 183 4.21 -22.57 5.29
CA GLU A 183 4.02 -22.41 6.73
C GLU A 183 5.31 -22.00 7.43
N LYS A 184 6.45 -22.58 7.02
CA LYS A 184 7.76 -22.26 7.61
C LYS A 184 8.25 -20.86 7.25
N ILE A 185 7.92 -20.37 6.06
CA ILE A 185 8.20 -18.98 5.68
C ILE A 185 7.40 -18.03 6.57
N PHE A 186 6.10 -18.26 6.77
CA PHE A 186 5.27 -17.40 7.62
C PHE A 186 5.68 -17.48 9.09
N GLU A 187 5.87 -18.68 9.64
CA GLU A 187 6.39 -18.87 11.01
C GLU A 187 7.71 -18.12 11.23
N HIS A 188 8.59 -18.09 10.22
CA HIS A 188 9.85 -17.37 10.29
C HIS A 188 9.67 -15.85 10.22
N VAL A 189 8.84 -15.35 9.30
CA VAL A 189 8.63 -13.90 9.12
C VAL A 189 7.93 -13.29 10.34
N ASP A 190 6.99 -14.03 10.94
CA ASP A 190 6.26 -13.62 12.14
C ASP A 190 7.06 -13.85 13.44
N ASP A 191 8.24 -14.48 13.36
CA ASP A 191 9.14 -14.67 14.49
C ASP A 191 9.61 -13.32 15.04
N LYS A 192 9.43 -13.11 16.35
CA LYS A 192 9.78 -11.84 17.01
C LYS A 192 11.25 -11.47 16.81
N ASP A 193 12.12 -12.47 16.85
CA ASP A 193 13.56 -12.25 16.69
C ASP A 193 13.93 -11.80 15.27
N HIS A 194 13.31 -12.43 14.25
CA HIS A 194 13.45 -11.99 12.86
C HIS A 194 12.97 -10.55 12.69
N PHE A 195 11.75 -10.26 13.14
CA PHE A 195 11.15 -8.93 13.06
C PHE A 195 12.04 -7.86 13.71
N ILE A 196 12.55 -8.11 14.92
CA ILE A 196 13.41 -7.16 15.64
C ILE A 196 14.72 -6.91 14.87
N LYS A 197 15.36 -7.96 14.34
CA LYS A 197 16.63 -7.83 13.60
C LYS A 197 16.44 -7.07 12.29
N LEU A 198 15.41 -7.40 11.51
CA LEU A 198 15.10 -6.72 10.25
C LEU A 198 14.74 -5.25 10.51
N ASN A 199 13.87 -4.97 11.48
CA ASN A 199 13.43 -3.61 11.82
C ASN A 199 14.59 -2.73 12.30
N LYS A 200 15.58 -3.29 13.02
CA LYS A 200 16.81 -2.56 13.37
C LYS A 200 17.57 -2.08 12.13
N ILE A 201 17.71 -2.94 11.11
CA ILE A 201 18.37 -2.55 9.86
C ILE A 201 17.56 -1.47 9.14
N VAL A 202 16.25 -1.67 8.98
CA VAL A 202 15.35 -0.71 8.31
C VAL A 202 15.38 0.67 8.99
N ARG A 203 15.28 0.72 10.32
CA ARG A 203 15.36 1.99 11.08
C ARG A 203 16.71 2.68 10.97
N LEU A 204 17.80 1.92 10.90
CA LEU A 204 19.12 2.50 10.76
C LEU A 204 19.30 3.18 9.39
N ILE A 205 18.79 2.57 8.33
CA ILE A 205 18.97 3.07 6.96
C ILE A 205 17.94 4.13 6.56
N ASP A 206 16.84 4.27 7.33
CA ASP A 206 15.80 5.24 7.05
C ASP A 206 16.36 6.68 7.01
N GLY A 207 16.06 7.39 5.91
CA GLY A 207 16.61 8.72 5.62
C GLY A 207 18.13 8.80 5.37
N GLN A 208 18.84 7.68 5.27
CA GLN A 208 20.31 7.66 5.11
C GLN A 208 20.80 7.54 3.67
N ASP A 209 19.91 7.39 2.69
CA ASP A 209 20.27 7.11 1.28
C ASP A 209 21.15 5.86 1.15
N ILE A 210 20.72 4.79 1.85
CA ILE A 210 21.34 3.47 1.85
C ILE A 210 20.30 2.46 1.34
N THR A 211 20.67 1.68 0.32
CA THR A 211 19.83 0.63 -0.27
C THR A 211 20.32 -0.76 0.13
N VAL A 212 19.40 -1.61 0.54
CA VAL A 212 19.68 -3.00 0.97
C VAL A 212 19.09 -4.05 0.03
N ASP A 213 18.41 -3.65 -1.05
CA ASP A 213 17.67 -4.58 -1.92
C ASP A 213 18.56 -5.67 -2.52
N ASN A 214 19.76 -5.30 -2.99
CA ASN A 214 20.71 -6.29 -3.52
C ASN A 214 21.18 -7.25 -2.41
N TYR A 215 21.39 -6.75 -1.19
CA TYR A 215 21.71 -7.60 -0.04
C TYR A 215 20.55 -8.56 0.27
N LEU A 216 19.30 -8.11 0.23
CA LEU A 216 18.17 -8.97 0.59
C LEU A 216 17.84 -10.02 -0.49
N THR A 217 18.08 -9.70 -1.76
CA THR A 217 17.64 -10.53 -2.91
C THR A 217 18.73 -11.44 -3.51
N ASN A 218 20.00 -11.04 -3.46
CA ASN A 218 21.08 -11.76 -4.14
C ASN A 218 21.77 -12.74 -3.20
N THR A 219 21.88 -14.02 -3.55
CA THR A 219 22.46 -15.06 -2.67
C THR A 219 23.89 -14.79 -2.20
N THR A 220 24.68 -14.08 -3.00
CA THR A 220 26.12 -13.85 -2.74
C THR A 220 26.44 -12.47 -2.16
N GLU A 221 25.52 -11.51 -2.23
CA GLU A 221 25.79 -10.14 -1.79
C GLU A 221 25.68 -10.02 -0.27
N ASP A 222 26.73 -9.55 0.40
CA ASP A 222 26.75 -9.32 1.86
C ASP A 222 26.72 -7.83 2.23
N LYS A 223 26.64 -6.92 1.25
CA LYS A 223 26.76 -5.48 1.46
C LYS A 223 25.52 -4.70 1.05
N ALA A 224 25.25 -3.66 1.82
CA ALA A 224 24.38 -2.56 1.47
C ALA A 224 25.15 -1.52 0.65
N THR A 225 24.45 -0.77 -0.18
CA THR A 225 25.03 0.35 -0.95
C THR A 225 24.62 1.67 -0.31
N CYS A 226 25.60 2.48 0.09
CA CYS A 226 25.38 3.85 0.53
C CYS A 226 25.55 4.78 -0.67
N ASN A 227 24.44 5.30 -1.19
CA ASN A 227 24.42 6.17 -2.36
C ASN A 227 24.94 7.57 -2.03
N ARG A 228 24.80 8.02 -0.78
CA ARG A 228 25.39 9.27 -0.29
C ARG A 228 26.91 9.23 -0.32
N CYS A 229 27.50 8.14 0.19
CA CYS A 229 28.96 7.97 0.26
C CYS A 229 29.58 7.31 -0.99
N LYS A 230 28.74 6.85 -1.93
CA LYS A 230 29.14 6.06 -3.11
C LYS A 230 30.04 4.87 -2.76
N THR A 231 29.67 4.14 -1.70
CA THR A 231 30.43 2.98 -1.20
C THR A 231 29.51 1.84 -0.79
N GLN A 232 30.07 0.62 -0.76
CA GLN A 232 29.41 -0.53 -0.16
C GLN A 232 29.81 -0.70 1.31
N VAL A 233 28.90 -1.21 2.13
CA VAL A 233 29.06 -1.44 3.57
C VAL A 233 28.46 -2.79 3.90
N SER A 234 29.18 -3.66 4.62
CA SER A 234 28.63 -4.95 5.06
C SER A 234 27.31 -4.76 5.82
N CYS A 235 26.27 -5.47 5.39
CA CYS A 235 24.91 -5.26 5.86
C CYS A 235 24.65 -6.01 7.16
N ASN A 236 25.12 -5.42 8.26
CA ASN A 236 24.73 -5.79 9.62
C ASN A 236 24.64 -4.52 10.48
N VAL A 237 23.93 -4.64 11.61
CA VAL A 237 23.61 -3.51 12.49
C VAL A 237 24.86 -2.71 12.88
N ASP A 238 25.91 -3.38 13.35
CA ASP A 238 27.13 -2.71 13.85
C ASP A 238 27.88 -1.96 12.74
N ASN A 239 28.00 -2.57 11.56
CA ASN A 239 28.70 -1.97 10.42
C ASN A 239 27.92 -0.79 9.84
N LEU A 240 26.60 -0.93 9.70
CA LEU A 240 25.74 0.15 9.22
C LEU A 240 25.76 1.32 10.21
N GLU A 241 25.59 1.05 11.51
CA GLU A 241 25.59 2.08 12.54
C GLU A 241 26.93 2.82 12.59
N ARG A 242 28.05 2.09 12.54
CA ARG A 242 29.40 2.68 12.48
C ARG A 242 29.61 3.53 11.21
N HIS A 243 29.10 3.08 10.06
CA HIS A 243 29.17 3.84 8.82
C HIS A 243 28.38 5.15 8.92
N ILE A 244 27.11 5.07 9.36
CA ILE A 244 26.20 6.20 9.47
C ILE A 244 26.72 7.25 10.45
N LYS A 245 27.24 6.82 11.61
CA LYS A 245 27.86 7.70 12.60
C LYS A 245 29.25 8.20 12.18
N GLY A 246 29.82 7.63 11.13
CA GLY A 246 31.15 7.96 10.64
C GLY A 246 31.25 9.36 10.04
N LYS A 247 32.46 9.94 10.09
CA LYS A 247 32.74 11.29 9.55
C LYS A 247 32.46 11.41 8.06
N ARG A 248 32.65 10.34 7.28
CA ARG A 248 32.38 10.34 5.83
C ARG A 248 30.89 10.51 5.52
N HIS A 249 30.02 9.84 6.27
CA HIS A 249 28.58 9.89 6.06
C HIS A 249 27.95 11.19 6.60
N THR A 250 28.42 11.66 7.76
CA THR A 250 27.99 12.92 8.36
C THR A 250 28.58 14.16 7.68
N GLY A 251 29.79 14.05 7.12
CA GLY A 251 30.49 15.12 6.40
C GLY A 251 29.87 15.45 5.05
N ALA A 252 29.36 14.45 4.32
CA ALA A 252 28.68 14.64 3.03
C ALA A 252 27.42 15.53 3.11
N VAL A 253 26.87 15.76 4.30
CA VAL A 253 25.73 16.69 4.52
C VAL A 253 26.18 18.16 4.51
N LYS A 254 27.46 18.45 4.75
CA LYS A 254 27.98 19.83 4.84
C LYS A 254 28.29 20.46 3.49
N ASP A 255 28.53 19.66 2.45
CA ASP A 255 28.97 20.16 1.15
C ASP A 255 27.79 20.61 0.23
N ILE A 256 26.54 20.49 0.69
CA ILE A 256 25.34 20.90 -0.09
C ILE A 256 24.79 22.27 0.38
N LYS A 257 25.28 22.85 1.49
CA LYS A 257 24.78 24.16 1.99
C LYS A 257 25.60 25.38 1.55
N LEU A 258 26.50 25.25 0.59
CA LEU A 258 27.32 26.36 0.08
C LEU A 258 27.50 26.27 -1.45
N GLN A 259 26.40 26.38 -2.20
CA GLN A 259 26.39 26.95 -3.56
C GLN A 259 25.11 27.76 -3.76
#